data_AF-A0A7W0LSJ4-F1
#
_entry.id   AF-A0A7W0LSJ4-F1
#
_cell.length_a   1.000
_cell.length_b   1.000
_cell.length_c   1.000
_cell.angle_alpha   90.00
_cell.angle_beta   90.00
_cell.angle_gamma   90.00
#
_symmetry.space_group_name_H-M   'P 1'
#
loop_
_entity.id
_entity.type
_entity.pdbx_description
1 polymer ?
#
loop_
_entity_poly.entity_id
_entity_poly.type
_entity_poly.pdbx_seq_one_letter_code
_entity_poly.pdbx_strand_id
1 'polypeptide(L)'
;TSATLARAGALLDVVTYYRNDRSPTALSDPHGFLLDPRLAGRQPGQQQIAEFLVSGGTSIIDPDGPGPVYETPIQDRAALERTNY
;
A
#
# COMPACT_ATOMS: atom_id res chain seq x y z
N THR A 1 13.36 6.02 5.78
CA THR A 1 13.21 7.19 4.87
C THR A 1 11.76 7.50 4.54
N SER A 2 10.95 6.53 4.09
CA SER A 2 9.51 6.75 3.81
C SER A 2 8.67 7.05 5.06
N ALA A 3 8.95 6.37 6.17
CA ALA A 3 8.26 6.61 7.45
C ALA A 3 8.44 8.04 7.97
N THR A 4 9.65 8.61 7.81
CA THR A 4 9.95 10.00 8.17
C THR A 4 9.14 10.98 7.35
N LEU A 5 9.05 10.76 6.02
CA LEU A 5 8.25 11.60 5.12
C LEU A 5 6.76 11.54 5.49
N ALA A 6 6.21 10.34 5.69
CA ALA A 6 4.81 10.16 6.06
C ALA A 6 4.47 10.87 7.39
N ARG A 7 5.37 10.84 8.39
CA ARG A 7 5.16 11.57 9.64
C ARG A 7 5.30 13.08 9.50
N ALA A 8 6.37 13.54 8.86
CA ALA A 8 6.66 14.97 8.75
C ALA A 8 5.56 15.73 7.97
N GLY A 9 4.95 15.06 6.97
CA GLY A 9 3.83 15.61 6.20
C GLY A 9 2.45 15.29 6.76
N ALA A 10 2.33 14.58 7.90
CA ALA A 10 1.06 14.08 8.42
C ALA A 10 0.23 13.28 7.39
N LEU A 11 0.89 12.42 6.59
CA LEU A 11 0.31 11.74 5.41
C LEU A 11 -0.14 10.29 5.68
N LEU A 12 -0.19 9.85 6.93
CA LEU A 12 -0.50 8.43 7.26
C LEU A 12 -1.92 8.03 6.85
N ASP A 13 -2.80 9.00 6.67
CA ASP A 13 -4.17 8.86 6.19
C ASP A 13 -4.29 8.69 4.66
N VAL A 14 -3.26 9.10 3.92
CA VAL A 14 -3.27 9.10 2.44
C VAL A 14 -2.16 8.25 1.81
N VAL A 15 -1.21 7.76 2.59
CA VAL A 15 -0.14 6.88 2.11
C VAL A 15 -0.63 5.44 2.10
N THR A 16 -0.49 4.79 0.95
CA THR A 16 -0.68 3.36 0.80
C THR A 16 0.58 2.60 1.15
N TYR A 17 0.43 1.57 1.98
CA TYR A 17 1.50 0.65 2.31
C TYR A 17 1.20 -0.75 1.78
N TYR A 18 2.06 -1.26 0.89
CA TYR A 18 1.98 -2.61 0.34
C TYR A 18 3.07 -3.51 0.94
N ARG A 19 2.67 -4.54 1.69
CA ARG A 19 3.52 -5.57 2.28
C ARG A 19 3.81 -6.70 1.28
N ASN A 20 4.71 -6.46 0.32
CA ASN A 20 5.11 -7.53 -0.60
C ASN A 20 5.63 -8.77 0.14
N ASP A 21 6.35 -8.58 1.24
CA ASP A 21 6.88 -9.65 2.10
C ASP A 21 5.80 -10.54 2.74
N ARG A 22 4.54 -10.07 2.79
CA ARG A 22 3.37 -10.84 3.24
C ARG A 22 2.47 -11.31 2.10
N SER A 23 2.88 -11.09 0.87
CA SER A 23 2.15 -11.53 -0.32
C SER A 23 2.61 -12.95 -0.75
N PRO A 24 1.76 -13.69 -1.49
CA PRO A 24 2.19 -14.95 -2.14
C PRO A 24 3.41 -14.80 -3.06
N THR A 25 3.70 -13.58 -3.52
CA THR A 25 4.83 -13.24 -4.40
C THR A 25 5.98 -12.54 -3.66
N ALA A 26 6.13 -12.78 -2.35
CA ALA A 26 7.14 -12.15 -1.50
C ALA A 26 8.59 -12.28 -2.01
N LEU A 27 8.90 -13.33 -2.76
CA LEU A 27 10.23 -13.58 -3.34
C LEU A 27 10.44 -12.95 -4.73
N SER A 28 9.40 -12.32 -5.29
CA SER A 28 9.48 -11.62 -6.57
C SER A 28 9.81 -10.14 -6.39
N ASP A 29 10.41 -9.55 -7.43
CA ASP A 29 10.67 -8.12 -7.49
C ASP A 29 9.35 -7.32 -7.43
N PRO A 30 9.11 -6.50 -6.38
CA PRO A 30 7.85 -5.78 -6.21
C PRO A 30 7.73 -4.49 -7.01
N HIS A 31 8.81 -3.98 -7.62
CA HIS A 31 8.81 -2.62 -8.21
C HIS A 31 7.82 -2.48 -9.37
N GLY A 32 7.43 -3.60 -9.99
CA GLY A 32 6.41 -3.66 -11.04
C GLY A 32 4.99 -3.92 -10.57
N PHE A 33 4.67 -3.90 -9.27
CA PHE A 33 3.39 -4.44 -8.76
C PHE A 33 2.14 -3.88 -9.43
N LEU A 34 2.12 -2.61 -9.84
CA LEU A 34 0.95 -2.03 -10.53
C LEU A 34 0.75 -2.54 -11.97
N LEU A 35 1.77 -3.09 -12.61
CA LEU A 35 1.77 -3.42 -14.04
C LEU A 35 2.01 -4.91 -14.30
N ASP A 36 2.78 -5.59 -13.44
CA ASP A 36 3.15 -6.99 -13.62
C ASP A 36 2.00 -7.93 -13.20
N PRO A 37 1.35 -8.64 -14.14
CA PRO A 37 0.22 -9.53 -13.83
C PRO A 37 0.59 -10.71 -12.94
N ARG A 38 1.88 -10.98 -12.72
CA ARG A 38 2.36 -12.06 -11.88
C ARG A 38 2.37 -11.71 -10.40
N LEU A 39 2.35 -10.41 -10.05
CA LEU A 39 2.44 -9.96 -8.66
C LEU A 39 1.07 -9.91 -7.99
N ALA A 40 0.95 -10.50 -6.80
CA ALA A 40 -0.31 -10.62 -6.09
C ALA A 40 -0.91 -9.24 -5.70
N GLY A 41 -0.05 -8.25 -5.42
CA GLY A 41 -0.50 -6.89 -5.10
C GLY A 41 -1.10 -6.12 -6.28
N ARG A 42 -1.00 -6.60 -7.52
CA ARG A 42 -1.45 -5.84 -8.69
C ARG A 42 -2.93 -5.48 -8.64
N GLN A 43 -3.80 -6.46 -8.43
CA GLN A 43 -5.24 -6.19 -8.49
C GLN A 43 -5.71 -5.27 -7.37
N PRO A 44 -5.34 -5.48 -6.09
CA PRO A 44 -5.71 -4.55 -5.02
C PRO A 44 -5.15 -3.14 -5.24
N GLY A 45 -3.89 -3.01 -5.67
CA GLY A 45 -3.29 -1.71 -5.96
C GLY A 45 -4.01 -0.96 -7.09
N GLN A 46 -4.40 -1.66 -8.16
CA GLN A 46 -5.18 -1.08 -9.25
C GLN A 46 -6.59 -0.67 -8.81
N GLN A 47 -7.25 -1.48 -7.98
CA GLN A 47 -8.57 -1.18 -7.44
C GLN A 47 -8.55 0.10 -6.59
N GLN A 48 -7.56 0.24 -5.70
CA GLN A 48 -7.43 1.45 -4.89
C GLN A 48 -7.23 2.70 -5.75
N ILE A 49 -6.32 2.65 -6.74
CA ILE A 49 -6.06 3.79 -7.63
C ILE A 49 -7.32 4.13 -8.44
N ALA A 50 -8.03 3.12 -8.94
CA ALA A 50 -9.27 3.33 -9.69
C ALA A 50 -10.33 4.04 -8.83
N GLU A 51 -10.53 3.59 -7.58
CA GLU A 51 -11.48 4.19 -6.65
C GLU A 51 -11.12 5.66 -6.31
N PHE A 52 -9.84 5.93 -6.06
CA PHE A 52 -9.36 7.30 -5.84
C PHE A 52 -9.63 8.20 -7.05
N LEU A 53 -9.33 7.74 -8.27
CA LEU A 53 -9.54 8.51 -9.48
C LEU A 53 -11.03 8.73 -9.79
N VAL A 54 -11.87 7.69 -9.67
CA VAL A 54 -13.32 7.75 -9.92
C VAL A 54 -13.99 8.72 -8.95
N SER A 55 -13.56 8.74 -7.69
CA SER A 55 -14.10 9.64 -6.66
C SER A 55 -13.59 11.08 -6.73
N GLY A 56 -12.73 11.42 -7.70
CA GLY A 56 -12.09 12.74 -7.78
C GLY A 56 -11.14 13.01 -6.61
N GLY A 57 -10.53 11.97 -6.05
CA GLY A 57 -9.56 12.05 -4.95
C GLY A 57 -10.16 12.09 -3.55
N THR A 58 -11.43 11.71 -3.40
CA THR A 58 -12.14 11.80 -2.10
C THR A 58 -12.31 10.44 -1.41
N SER A 59 -12.22 9.34 -2.15
CA SER A 59 -12.32 7.97 -1.64
C SER A 59 -10.93 7.35 -1.56
N ILE A 60 -10.56 6.92 -0.36
CA ILE A 60 -9.33 6.17 -0.08
C ILE A 60 -9.77 4.90 0.61
N ILE A 61 -9.43 3.77 0.00
CA ILE A 61 -9.83 2.45 0.48
C ILE A 61 -8.62 1.60 0.82
N ASP A 62 -8.84 0.70 1.78
CA ASP A 62 -8.03 -0.49 1.94
C ASP A 62 -8.57 -1.57 1.00
N PRO A 63 -7.83 -1.94 -0.06
CA PRO A 63 -8.33 -2.88 -1.05
C PRO A 63 -8.29 -4.35 -0.59
N ASP A 64 -7.55 -4.69 0.47
CA ASP A 64 -7.59 -6.04 1.08
C ASP A 64 -8.26 -6.06 2.47
N GLY A 65 -8.71 -4.90 2.96
CA GLY A 65 -9.56 -4.78 4.15
C GLY A 65 -8.80 -5.15 5.42
N PRO A 66 -9.19 -6.18 6.18
CA PRO A 66 -8.41 -6.69 7.31
C PRO A 66 -7.22 -7.57 6.86
N GLY A 67 -6.92 -7.60 5.57
CA GLY A 67 -5.83 -8.38 5.00
C GLY A 67 -4.46 -7.91 5.47
N PRO A 68 -3.41 -8.74 5.32
CA PRO A 68 -2.07 -8.41 5.80
C PRO A 68 -1.19 -7.71 4.74
N VAL A 69 -1.72 -7.46 3.54
CA VAL A 69 -0.94 -7.10 2.35
C VAL A 69 -1.06 -5.62 2.02
N TYR A 70 -2.23 -5.01 2.18
CA TYR A 70 -2.45 -3.58 2.03
C TYR A 70 -2.80 -2.93 3.37
N GLU A 71 -2.47 -1.65 3.48
CA GLU A 71 -2.90 -0.84 4.60
C GLU A 71 -3.08 0.59 4.10
N THR A 72 -4.32 1.09 4.12
CA THR A 72 -4.64 2.51 3.85
C THR A 72 -6.02 2.88 4.42
N PRO A 73 -6.12 3.86 5.34
CA PRO A 73 -5.06 4.55 6.07
C PRO A 73 -4.11 3.62 6.83
N ILE A 74 -2.86 4.04 7.03
CA ILE A 74 -1.90 3.32 7.87
C ILE A 74 -2.30 3.49 9.34
N GLN A 75 -2.81 2.42 9.93
CA GLN A 75 -3.24 2.35 11.32
C GLN A 75 -2.05 2.09 12.24
N ASP A 76 -1.19 1.12 11.90
CA ASP A 76 0.04 0.85 12.64
C ASP A 76 1.19 1.74 12.15
N ARG A 77 1.33 2.89 12.80
CA ARG A 77 2.41 3.86 12.52
C ARG A 77 3.81 3.26 12.64
N ALA A 78 3.98 2.22 13.46
CA ALA A 78 5.27 1.55 13.65
C ALA A 78 5.58 0.54 12.53
N ALA A 79 4.60 0.17 11.68
CA ALA A 79 4.81 -0.77 10.58
C ALA A 79 5.81 -0.24 9.55
N LEU A 80 5.73 1.05 9.20
CA LEU A 80 6.67 1.69 8.28
C LEU A 80 8.10 1.81 8.85
N GLU A 81 8.25 1.89 10.17
CA GLU A 81 9.56 1.98 10.83
C GLU A 81 10.26 0.62 10.92
N ARG A 82 9.49 -0.43 11.18
CA ARG A 82 10.01 -1.79 11.38
C ARG A 82 10.36 -2.53 10.09
N THR A 83 10.07 -1.98 8.91
CA THR A 83 10.23 -2.70 7.64
C THR A 83 11.42 -2.18 6.82
N ASN A 84 12.27 -1.36 7.44
CA ASN A 84 13.56 -0.96 6.86
C ASN A 84 14.60 -2.05 7.19
N TYR A 85 14.69 -3.10 6.37
CA TYR A 85 15.82 -4.02 6.35
C TYR A 85 16.39 -4.10 4.94
#